data_AF-A0A174ZYQ9-F1
#
_entry.id   AF-A0A174ZYQ9-F1
#
_cell.length_a   1.000
_cell.length_b   1.000
_cell.length_c   1.000
_cell.angle_alpha   90.00
_cell.angle_beta   90.00
_cell.angle_gamma   90.00
#
_symmetry.space_group_name_H-M   'P 1'
#
loop_
_entity.id
_entity.type
_entity.pdbx_description
1 polymer ?
#
loop_
_entity_poly.entity_id
_entity_poly.type
_entity_poly.pdbx_seq_one_letter_code
_entity_poly.pdbx_strand_id
1 'polypeptide(L)'
;MSKMKKTRKPGGGRKKLKPEYDARKNLKEQMESAVALYDSEMSLQAIGDELGLNSIKVRKLLITAGVYESEVAEKVKNTFEEYRETQDYKTSILSTANTLQLSKASVTSYLPYKKGVYFPSTEKDKISVGAERQRRYRAMKRWRADPTEENFWGVVVAYAGVKFKTYSGLPFSYEIKKGRSGEYTKELWIDRREKSKSLAWSSVLLALKNIKGEVVDRPKALGDIRGVTYIYGMFYRFGLIDVPDKVKEKMGRPKDRKK
;
A
#
# COMPACT_ATOMS: atom_id res chain seq x y z
N MET A 1 -36.48 18.17 18.69
CA MET A 1 -36.02 18.92 17.50
C MET A 1 -34.99 18.09 16.75
N SER A 2 -35.34 17.61 15.55
CA SER A 2 -34.48 16.78 14.70
C SER A 2 -33.37 17.63 14.06
N LYS A 3 -32.10 17.36 14.38
CA LYS A 3 -30.95 17.98 13.69
C LYS A 3 -30.90 17.41 12.27
N MET A 4 -31.41 18.16 11.29
CA MET A 4 -31.17 17.89 9.87
C MET A 4 -29.67 17.80 9.62
N LYS A 5 -29.16 16.60 9.30
CA LYS A 5 -27.80 16.41 8.79
C LYS A 5 -27.69 17.18 7.48
N LYS A 6 -26.91 18.26 7.47
CA LYS A 6 -26.55 18.99 6.23
C LYS A 6 -25.97 18.00 5.22
N THR A 7 -26.67 17.78 4.12
CA THR A 7 -26.18 17.03 2.97
C THR A 7 -24.98 17.77 2.37
N ARG A 8 -23.84 17.08 2.26
CA ARG A 8 -22.63 17.66 1.64
C ARG A 8 -22.94 17.98 0.17
N LYS A 9 -22.69 19.22 -0.25
CA LYS A 9 -22.78 19.60 -1.66
C LYS A 9 -21.88 18.68 -2.51
N PRO A 10 -22.37 18.10 -3.62
CA PRO A 10 -21.52 17.33 -4.52
C PRO A 10 -20.43 18.26 -5.05
N GLY A 11 -19.17 17.81 -5.01
CA GLY A 11 -18.00 18.62 -5.41
C GLY A 11 -17.25 19.34 -4.28
N GLY A 12 -17.68 19.21 -3.01
CA GLY A 12 -16.98 19.79 -1.84
C GLY A 12 -15.66 19.11 -1.43
N GLY A 13 -14.96 18.48 -2.38
CA GLY A 13 -13.60 17.99 -2.18
C GLY A 13 -12.61 19.06 -2.63
N ARG A 14 -11.50 19.24 -1.88
CA ARG A 14 -10.39 20.07 -2.36
C ARG A 14 -9.96 19.54 -3.73
N LYS A 15 -10.14 20.34 -4.78
CA LYS A 15 -9.64 20.02 -6.13
C LYS A 15 -8.15 19.67 -6.01
N LYS A 16 -7.69 18.67 -6.76
CA LYS A 16 -6.25 18.36 -6.80
C LYS A 16 -5.53 19.62 -7.27
N LEU A 17 -4.58 20.12 -6.46
CA LEU A 17 -3.85 21.35 -6.78
C LEU A 17 -3.10 21.25 -8.12
N LYS A 18 -2.69 20.03 -8.52
CA LYS A 18 -2.00 19.75 -9.79
C LYS A 18 -2.55 18.44 -10.40
N PRO A 19 -3.56 18.51 -11.29
CA PRO A 19 -4.15 17.34 -11.92
C PRO A 19 -3.17 16.56 -12.80
N GLU A 20 -2.24 17.27 -13.43
CA GLU A 20 -1.21 16.75 -14.36
C GLU A 20 0.04 16.21 -13.66
N TYR A 21 0.08 16.18 -12.32
CA TYR A 21 1.25 15.75 -11.57
C TYR A 21 1.57 14.27 -11.86
N ASP A 22 2.60 14.03 -12.65
CA ASP A 22 3.21 12.72 -12.81
C ASP A 22 4.49 12.64 -11.96
N ALA A 23 4.46 11.77 -10.95
CA ALA A 23 5.59 11.59 -10.05
C ALA A 23 6.84 11.05 -10.78
N ARG A 24 6.69 10.16 -11.75
CA ARG A 24 7.82 9.56 -12.48
C ARG A 24 8.47 10.59 -13.38
N LYS A 25 7.66 11.33 -14.15
CA LYS A 25 8.14 12.39 -15.03
C LYS A 25 8.91 13.45 -14.23
N ASN A 26 8.31 13.92 -13.13
CA ASN A 26 8.94 14.93 -12.27
C ASN A 26 10.23 14.42 -11.61
N LEU A 27 10.30 13.15 -11.20
CA LEU A 27 11.54 12.60 -10.65
C LEU A 27 12.64 12.58 -11.71
N LYS A 28 12.30 12.15 -12.94
CA LYS A 28 13.24 12.06 -14.06
C LYS A 28 13.81 13.44 -14.39
N GLU A 29 12.95 14.44 -14.57
CA GLU A 29 13.38 15.82 -14.84
C GLU A 29 14.26 16.38 -13.72
N GLN A 30 13.85 16.22 -12.44
CA GLN A 30 14.66 16.66 -11.31
C GLN A 30 16.02 15.95 -11.23
N MET A 31 16.08 14.69 -11.62
CA MET A 31 17.31 13.90 -11.63
C MET A 31 18.23 14.36 -12.76
N GLU A 32 17.71 14.55 -13.97
CA GLU A 32 18.47 15.06 -15.13
C GLU A 32 19.04 16.45 -14.85
N SER A 33 18.25 17.37 -14.29
CA SER A 33 18.75 18.70 -13.90
C SER A 33 19.80 18.63 -12.80
N ALA A 34 19.61 17.78 -11.79
CA ALA A 34 20.60 17.64 -10.71
C ALA A 34 21.92 17.07 -11.23
N VAL A 35 21.87 16.08 -12.14
CA VAL A 35 23.07 15.48 -12.77
C VAL A 35 23.81 16.53 -13.59
N ALA A 36 23.12 17.28 -14.45
CA ALA A 36 23.75 18.32 -15.27
C ALA A 36 24.48 19.38 -14.42
N LEU A 37 23.90 19.80 -13.30
CA LEU A 37 24.54 20.76 -12.39
C LEU A 37 25.69 20.12 -11.60
N TYR A 38 25.58 18.84 -11.24
CA TYR A 38 26.65 18.11 -10.56
C TYR A 38 27.86 17.88 -11.47
N ASP A 39 27.63 17.58 -12.75
CA ASP A 39 28.67 17.44 -13.77
C ASP A 39 29.39 18.78 -14.04
N SER A 40 28.75 19.91 -13.73
CA SER A 40 29.39 21.25 -13.70
C SER A 40 30.12 21.57 -12.39
N GLU A 41 30.42 20.54 -11.59
CA GLU A 41 31.16 20.60 -10.32
C GLU A 41 30.48 21.44 -9.22
N MET A 42 29.17 21.67 -9.32
CA MET A 42 28.45 22.40 -8.28
C MET A 42 28.31 21.58 -7.00
N SER A 43 28.42 22.26 -5.86
CA SER A 43 28.16 21.64 -4.56
C SER A 43 26.68 21.25 -4.41
N LEU A 44 26.40 20.23 -3.59
CA LEU A 44 25.03 19.79 -3.30
C LEU A 44 24.11 20.92 -2.77
N GLN A 45 24.69 21.92 -2.10
CA GLN A 45 23.95 23.06 -1.60
C GLN A 45 23.57 24.01 -2.73
N ALA A 46 24.52 24.36 -3.60
CA ALA A 46 24.27 25.24 -4.75
C ALA A 46 23.24 24.63 -5.72
N ILE A 47 23.33 23.32 -6.00
CA ILE A 47 22.32 22.60 -6.79
C ILE A 47 20.95 22.65 -6.10
N GLY A 48 20.93 22.55 -4.77
CA GLY A 48 19.71 22.66 -3.98
C GLY A 48 19.06 24.04 -4.14
N ASP A 49 19.85 25.10 -4.04
CA ASP A 49 19.37 26.47 -4.17
C ASP A 49 18.83 26.75 -5.58
N GLU A 50 19.54 26.30 -6.62
CA GLU A 50 19.12 26.44 -8.03
C GLU A 50 17.81 25.70 -8.34
N LEU A 51 17.65 24.48 -7.82
CA LEU A 51 16.46 23.65 -8.07
C LEU A 51 15.32 23.87 -7.07
N GLY A 52 15.52 24.73 -6.05
CA GLY A 52 14.59 24.90 -4.93
C GLY A 52 14.39 23.61 -4.11
N LEU A 53 15.46 22.81 -3.95
CA LEU A 53 15.47 21.51 -3.27
C LEU A 53 16.39 21.54 -2.05
N ASN A 54 16.07 20.72 -1.05
CA ASN A 54 17.01 20.44 0.04
C ASN A 54 18.20 19.62 -0.48
N SER A 55 19.43 19.93 -0.04
CA SER A 55 20.66 19.21 -0.39
C SER A 55 20.60 17.70 -0.15
N ILE A 56 19.84 17.25 0.87
CA ILE A 56 19.56 15.82 1.12
C ILE A 56 18.81 15.19 -0.05
N LYS A 57 17.84 15.92 -0.62
CA LYS A 57 17.07 15.46 -1.78
C LYS A 57 17.95 15.44 -3.04
N VAL A 58 18.80 16.45 -3.22
CA VAL A 58 19.78 16.50 -4.33
C VAL A 58 20.71 15.28 -4.27
N ARG A 59 21.36 15.04 -3.12
CA ARG A 59 22.20 13.86 -2.90
C ARG A 59 21.47 12.58 -3.29
N LYS A 60 20.23 12.44 -2.83
CA LYS A 60 19.42 11.25 -3.11
C LYS A 60 19.07 11.10 -4.59
N LEU A 61 18.86 12.20 -5.33
CA LEU A 61 18.66 12.17 -6.78
C LEU A 61 19.93 11.66 -7.49
N LEU A 62 21.10 12.22 -7.14
CA LEU A 62 22.39 11.83 -7.72
C LEU A 62 22.75 10.36 -7.42
N ILE A 63 22.52 9.89 -6.19
CA ILE A 63 22.67 8.47 -5.83
C ILE A 63 21.70 7.59 -6.62
N THR A 64 20.48 8.07 -6.88
CA THR A 64 19.50 7.34 -7.69
C THR A 64 19.91 7.29 -9.16
N ALA A 65 20.55 8.35 -9.67
CA ALA A 65 21.15 8.39 -11.01
C ALA A 65 22.42 7.54 -11.12
N GLY A 66 23.07 7.22 -9.99
CA GLY A 66 24.30 6.43 -9.94
C GLY A 66 25.58 7.23 -10.16
N VAL A 67 25.51 8.57 -10.09
CA VAL A 67 26.66 9.47 -10.35
C VAL A 67 27.25 10.08 -9.07
N TYR A 68 26.60 9.90 -7.91
CA TYR A 68 27.10 10.48 -6.66
C TYR A 68 28.21 9.63 -6.07
N GLU A 69 29.37 10.24 -5.89
CA GLU A 69 30.56 9.60 -5.32
C GLU A 69 30.89 10.20 -3.96
N SER A 70 30.94 9.35 -2.93
CA SER A 70 31.52 9.68 -1.64
C SER A 70 31.83 8.40 -0.89
N GLU A 71 32.89 8.42 -0.08
CA GLU A 71 33.28 7.29 0.77
C GLU A 71 32.13 6.83 1.68
N VAL A 72 31.36 7.77 2.22
CA VAL A 72 30.20 7.46 3.07
C VAL A 72 29.08 6.79 2.28
N ALA A 73 28.80 7.27 1.06
CA ALA A 73 27.78 6.66 0.21
C ALA A 73 28.15 5.22 -0.17
N GLU A 74 29.42 4.97 -0.48
CA GLU A 74 29.94 3.65 -0.82
C GLU A 74 29.86 2.70 0.38
N LYS A 75 30.35 3.11 1.56
CA LYS A 75 30.24 2.32 2.80
C LYS A 75 28.78 1.99 3.13
N VAL A 76 27.88 2.98 3.07
CA VAL A 76 26.45 2.75 3.32
C VAL A 76 25.86 1.77 2.31
N LYS A 77 26.17 1.91 1.02
CA LYS A 77 25.68 1.02 -0.03
C LYS A 77 26.15 -0.42 0.21
N ASN A 78 27.45 -0.63 0.40
CA ASN A 78 28.05 -1.95 0.54
C ASN A 78 27.53 -2.67 1.79
N THR A 79 27.57 -2.01 2.96
CA THR A 79 27.05 -2.60 4.21
C THR A 79 25.54 -2.85 4.15
N PHE A 80 24.78 -2.00 3.45
CA PHE A 80 23.35 -2.21 3.27
C PHE A 80 23.05 -3.39 2.34
N GLU A 81 23.81 -3.56 1.26
CA GLU A 81 23.65 -4.67 0.31
C GLU A 81 23.99 -6.01 0.98
N GLU A 82 25.06 -6.06 1.77
CA GLU A 82 25.41 -7.23 2.59
C GLU A 82 24.27 -7.66 3.52
N TYR A 83 23.71 -6.73 4.32
CA TYR A 83 22.57 -7.06 5.18
C TYR A 83 21.29 -7.38 4.41
N ARG A 84 21.16 -6.97 3.14
CA ARG A 84 19.98 -7.26 2.33
C ARG A 84 19.96 -8.67 1.78
N GLU A 85 21.09 -9.39 1.79
CA GLU A 85 21.15 -10.80 1.42
C GLU A 85 20.40 -11.67 2.44
N THR A 86 20.45 -11.31 3.72
CA THR A 86 19.89 -12.12 4.82
C THR A 86 18.70 -11.48 5.54
N GLN A 87 18.54 -10.15 5.48
CA GLN A 87 17.52 -9.43 6.26
C GLN A 87 16.51 -8.68 5.38
N ASP A 88 15.33 -8.42 5.95
CA ASP A 88 14.34 -7.56 5.34
C ASP A 88 14.82 -6.09 5.29
N TYR A 89 14.30 -5.33 4.34
CA TYR A 89 14.74 -3.95 4.07
C TYR A 89 14.76 -3.04 5.31
N LYS A 90 13.77 -3.16 6.21
CA LYS A 90 13.69 -2.28 7.38
C LYS A 90 14.79 -2.64 8.38
N THR A 91 15.02 -3.92 8.59
CA THR A 91 16.05 -4.44 9.48
C THR A 91 17.43 -4.14 8.92
N SER A 92 17.67 -4.33 7.62
CA SER A 92 18.94 -3.95 6.98
C SER A 92 19.28 -2.47 7.20
N ILE A 93 18.32 -1.54 7.09
CA ILE A 93 18.58 -0.11 7.39
C ILE A 93 19.05 0.08 8.83
N LEU A 94 18.43 -0.59 9.79
CA LEU A 94 18.78 -0.46 11.20
C LEU A 94 20.14 -1.08 11.49
N SER A 95 20.43 -2.24 10.91
CA SER A 95 21.74 -2.91 11.01
C SER A 95 22.84 -2.03 10.43
N THR A 96 22.67 -1.50 9.20
CA THR A 96 23.63 -0.56 8.60
C THR A 96 23.84 0.69 9.44
N ALA A 97 22.76 1.26 10.00
CA ALA A 97 22.82 2.42 10.88
C ALA A 97 23.67 2.14 12.13
N ASN A 98 23.45 0.99 12.77
CA ASN A 98 24.21 0.59 13.95
C ASN A 98 25.69 0.31 13.62
N THR A 99 25.97 -0.42 12.53
CA THR A 99 27.33 -0.78 12.12
C THR A 99 28.16 0.45 11.76
N LEU A 100 27.57 1.43 11.06
CA LEU A 100 28.26 2.65 10.64
C LEU A 100 28.13 3.80 11.65
N GLN A 101 27.49 3.58 12.79
CA GLN A 101 27.20 4.64 13.79
C GLN A 101 26.50 5.87 13.19
N LEU A 102 25.59 5.61 12.23
CA LEU A 102 24.81 6.63 11.55
C LEU A 102 23.37 6.63 12.04
N SER A 103 22.70 7.77 11.97
CA SER A 103 21.26 7.79 12.19
C SER A 103 20.54 7.07 11.04
N LYS A 104 19.39 6.45 11.36
CA LYS A 104 18.49 5.85 10.36
C LYS A 104 18.16 6.80 9.21
N ALA A 105 17.97 8.08 9.52
CA ALA A 105 17.67 9.12 8.53
C ALA A 105 18.86 9.35 7.59
N SER A 106 20.08 9.40 8.14
CA SER A 106 21.32 9.51 7.37
C SER A 106 21.50 8.33 6.41
N VAL A 107 21.42 7.09 6.90
CA VAL A 107 21.48 5.88 6.05
C VAL A 107 20.45 5.93 4.92
N THR A 108 19.21 6.30 5.25
CA THR A 108 18.14 6.40 4.24
C THR A 108 18.42 7.47 3.18
N SER A 109 19.16 8.54 3.51
CA SER A 109 19.56 9.57 2.54
C SER A 109 20.61 9.09 1.54
N TYR A 110 21.46 8.15 1.95
CA TYR A 110 22.50 7.54 1.13
C TYR A 110 22.03 6.33 0.31
N LEU A 111 20.74 5.98 0.39
CA LEU A 111 20.16 4.90 -0.42
C LEU A 111 19.27 5.47 -1.55
N PRO A 112 19.33 4.90 -2.76
CA PRO A 112 18.58 5.38 -3.91
C PRO A 112 17.06 5.25 -3.73
N TYR A 113 16.28 6.02 -4.49
CA TYR A 113 14.85 5.80 -4.58
C TYR A 113 14.57 4.44 -5.24
N LYS A 114 14.13 3.45 -4.44
CA LYS A 114 13.70 2.13 -4.92
C LYS A 114 12.20 1.86 -4.71
N LYS A 115 11.50 2.72 -3.95
CA LYS A 115 10.09 2.55 -3.56
C LYS A 115 9.42 3.90 -3.26
N GLY A 116 8.09 3.91 -3.26
CA GLY A 116 7.29 5.04 -2.80
C GLY A 116 6.57 5.76 -3.93
N VAL A 117 6.37 7.08 -3.80
CA VAL A 117 5.56 7.88 -4.74
C VAL A 117 6.10 7.81 -6.18
N TYR A 118 7.42 7.70 -6.32
CA TYR A 118 8.10 7.65 -7.61
C TYR A 118 8.13 6.25 -8.24
N PHE A 119 8.03 5.19 -7.43
CA PHE A 119 8.06 3.80 -7.87
C PHE A 119 6.78 3.08 -7.38
N PRO A 120 5.61 3.35 -8.00
CA PRO A 120 4.34 2.77 -7.58
C PRO A 120 4.22 1.27 -7.87
N SER A 121 5.10 0.72 -8.72
CA SER A 121 5.13 -0.68 -9.15
C SER A 121 6.06 -1.57 -8.32
N THR A 122 6.67 -1.07 -7.24
CA THR A 122 7.56 -1.90 -6.41
C THR A 122 6.78 -3.08 -5.82
N GLU A 123 7.38 -4.28 -5.88
CA GLU A 123 6.83 -5.53 -5.33
C GLU A 123 6.39 -5.39 -3.87
N LYS A 124 5.32 -6.10 -3.50
CA LYS A 124 4.66 -6.01 -2.18
C LYS A 124 5.64 -6.17 -1.02
N ASP A 125 6.65 -7.02 -1.17
CA ASP A 125 7.62 -7.36 -0.13
C ASP A 125 8.63 -6.24 0.19
N LYS A 126 8.62 -5.16 -0.63
CA LYS A 126 9.50 -3.99 -0.45
C LYS A 126 8.73 -2.77 0.10
N ILE A 127 7.40 -2.85 0.20
CA ILE A 127 6.52 -1.75 0.61
C ILE A 127 6.45 -1.65 2.15
N SER A 128 6.54 -0.43 2.70
CA SER A 128 6.41 -0.24 4.16
C SER A 128 4.96 -0.46 4.63
N VAL A 129 4.78 -0.86 5.89
CA VAL A 129 3.46 -1.05 6.51
C VAL A 129 2.56 0.18 6.35
N GLY A 130 3.12 1.39 6.48
CA GLY A 130 2.39 2.64 6.29
C GLY A 130 1.96 2.89 4.84
N ALA A 131 2.82 2.58 3.88
CA ALA A 131 2.48 2.70 2.46
C ALA A 131 1.39 1.69 2.06
N GLU A 132 1.43 0.47 2.61
CA GLU A 132 0.41 -0.54 2.39
C GLU A 132 -0.94 -0.15 3.01
N ARG A 133 -0.94 0.45 4.22
CA ARG A 133 -2.14 1.07 4.82
C ARG A 133 -2.74 2.14 3.90
N GLN A 134 -1.90 3.01 3.34
CA GLN A 134 -2.34 4.09 2.46
C GLN A 134 -2.87 3.55 1.12
N ARG A 135 -2.26 2.50 0.58
CA ARG A 135 -2.71 1.80 -0.63
C ARG A 135 -4.13 1.26 -0.45
N ARG A 136 -4.41 0.58 0.65
CA ARG A 136 -5.74 0.06 1.01
C ARG A 136 -6.76 1.18 1.21
N TYR A 137 -6.38 2.25 1.92
CA TYR A 137 -7.24 3.42 2.09
C TYR A 137 -7.61 4.07 0.75
N ARG A 138 -6.63 4.22 -0.16
CA ARG A 138 -6.86 4.79 -1.49
C ARG A 138 -7.73 3.90 -2.37
N ALA A 139 -7.53 2.58 -2.35
CA ALA A 139 -8.37 1.63 -3.08
C ALA A 139 -9.83 1.72 -2.60
N MET A 140 -10.05 1.68 -1.28
CA MET A 140 -11.40 1.84 -0.70
C MET A 140 -12.02 3.21 -1.01
N LYS A 141 -11.23 4.29 -0.93
CA LYS A 141 -11.71 5.63 -1.25
C LYS A 141 -12.13 5.74 -2.73
N ARG A 142 -11.37 5.13 -3.64
CA ARG A 142 -11.69 5.10 -5.08
C ARG A 142 -12.98 4.33 -5.32
N TRP A 143 -13.10 3.12 -4.78
CA TRP A 143 -14.32 2.32 -4.92
C TRP A 143 -15.56 3.00 -4.34
N ARG A 144 -15.46 3.69 -3.19
CA ARG A 144 -16.59 4.46 -2.64
C ARG A 144 -16.98 5.68 -3.48
N ALA A 145 -16.04 6.25 -4.23
CA ALA A 145 -16.31 7.37 -5.12
C ALA A 145 -16.92 6.91 -6.45
N ASP A 146 -16.48 5.74 -6.93
CA ASP A 146 -16.91 5.13 -8.19
C ASP A 146 -17.04 3.60 -8.03
N PRO A 147 -18.25 3.09 -7.67
CA PRO A 147 -18.49 1.69 -7.31
C PRO A 147 -18.50 0.69 -8.47
N THR A 148 -17.51 0.72 -9.36
CA THR A 148 -17.35 -0.24 -10.45
C THR A 148 -16.74 -1.57 -9.99
N GLU A 149 -16.99 -2.65 -10.75
CA GLU A 149 -16.37 -3.96 -10.49
C GLU A 149 -14.84 -3.91 -10.56
N GLU A 150 -14.28 -3.10 -11.47
CA GLU A 150 -12.83 -2.91 -11.60
C GLU A 150 -12.22 -2.22 -10.37
N ASN A 151 -12.85 -1.15 -9.88
CA ASN A 151 -12.41 -0.50 -8.64
C ASN A 151 -12.53 -1.44 -7.44
N PHE A 152 -13.56 -2.30 -7.42
CA PHE A 152 -13.72 -3.28 -6.35
C PHE A 152 -12.65 -4.38 -6.42
N TRP A 153 -12.31 -4.84 -7.62
CA TRP A 153 -11.17 -5.73 -7.84
C TRP A 153 -9.88 -5.11 -7.29
N GLY A 154 -9.67 -3.81 -7.50
CA GLY A 154 -8.55 -3.06 -6.92
C GLY A 154 -8.50 -3.12 -5.39
N VAL A 155 -9.66 -3.11 -4.70
CA VAL A 155 -9.73 -3.32 -3.24
C VAL A 155 -9.29 -4.73 -2.88
N VAL A 156 -9.83 -5.75 -3.55
CA VAL A 156 -9.51 -7.16 -3.27
C VAL A 156 -8.02 -7.43 -3.48
N VAL A 157 -7.41 -6.90 -4.53
CA VAL A 157 -5.97 -6.99 -4.79
C VAL A 157 -5.13 -6.23 -3.75
N ALA A 158 -5.64 -5.11 -3.23
CA ALA A 158 -4.98 -4.32 -2.19
C ALA A 158 -4.95 -5.02 -0.82
N TYR A 159 -5.86 -5.96 -0.58
CA TYR A 159 -5.96 -6.68 0.69
C TYR A 159 -5.45 -8.13 0.62
N ALA A 160 -4.99 -8.62 -0.53
CA ALA A 160 -4.35 -9.92 -0.64
C ALA A 160 -3.10 -10.00 0.28
N GLY A 161 -2.97 -11.10 1.02
CA GLY A 161 -1.96 -11.31 2.07
C GLY A 161 -2.33 -10.75 3.46
N VAL A 162 -3.48 -10.08 3.61
CA VAL A 162 -3.95 -9.62 4.93
C VAL A 162 -4.51 -10.78 5.73
N LYS A 163 -4.24 -10.79 7.04
CA LYS A 163 -4.92 -11.69 7.99
C LYS A 163 -6.34 -11.21 8.27
N PHE A 164 -7.32 -12.02 7.90
CA PHE A 164 -8.73 -11.89 8.19
C PHE A 164 -9.15 -12.90 9.25
N LYS A 165 -10.40 -12.80 9.70
CA LYS A 165 -11.05 -13.79 10.54
C LYS A 165 -12.42 -14.13 9.97
N THR A 166 -12.80 -15.40 9.99
CA THR A 166 -14.15 -15.85 9.62
C THR A 166 -15.16 -15.44 10.71
N TYR A 167 -16.45 -15.65 10.45
CA TYR A 167 -17.52 -15.48 11.44
C TYR A 167 -17.25 -16.17 12.80
N SER A 168 -16.60 -17.33 12.78
CA SER A 168 -16.19 -18.08 13.98
C SER A 168 -14.88 -17.60 14.63
N GLY A 169 -14.24 -16.57 14.10
CA GLY A 169 -12.96 -16.04 14.58
C GLY A 169 -11.72 -16.73 14.02
N LEU A 170 -11.86 -17.68 13.11
CA LEU A 170 -10.75 -18.47 12.59
C LEU A 170 -9.92 -17.63 11.60
N PRO A 171 -8.60 -17.50 11.81
CA PRO A 171 -7.75 -16.69 10.95
C PRO A 171 -7.63 -17.30 9.56
N PHE A 172 -7.54 -16.45 8.55
CA PHE A 172 -7.21 -16.84 7.18
C PHE A 172 -6.59 -15.66 6.44
N SER A 173 -5.82 -15.94 5.40
CA SER A 173 -5.40 -14.98 4.39
C SER A 173 -5.81 -15.50 3.02
N TYR A 174 -5.67 -14.66 2.01
CA TYR A 174 -5.78 -15.12 0.63
C TYR A 174 -4.71 -14.52 -0.24
N GLU A 175 -4.35 -15.28 -1.25
CA GLU A 175 -3.46 -14.86 -2.33
C GLU A 175 -4.21 -14.82 -3.65
N ILE A 176 -3.68 -14.04 -4.57
CA ILE A 176 -4.18 -13.94 -5.94
C ILE A 176 -2.98 -14.23 -6.83
N LYS A 177 -3.07 -15.31 -7.60
CA LYS A 177 -2.00 -15.70 -8.51
C LYS A 177 -2.02 -14.79 -9.74
N LYS A 178 -0.88 -14.63 -10.38
CA LYS A 178 -0.80 -14.02 -11.72
C LYS A 178 -0.78 -15.13 -12.76
N GLY A 179 -1.55 -14.96 -13.82
CA GLY A 179 -1.50 -15.84 -14.99
C GLY A 179 -0.23 -15.63 -15.81
N ARG A 180 -0.06 -16.42 -16.87
CA ARG A 180 1.07 -16.30 -17.80
C ARG A 180 1.15 -14.93 -18.49
N SER A 181 0.04 -14.21 -18.59
CA SER A 181 -0.05 -12.84 -19.12
C SER A 181 0.36 -11.74 -18.14
N GLY A 182 0.69 -12.09 -16.89
CA GLY A 182 1.00 -11.11 -15.83
C GLY A 182 -0.24 -10.46 -15.18
N GLU A 183 -1.44 -10.70 -15.71
CA GLU A 183 -2.70 -10.30 -15.08
C GLU A 183 -3.06 -11.20 -13.90
N TYR A 184 -3.76 -10.64 -12.91
CA TYR A 184 -4.24 -11.41 -11.77
C TYR A 184 -5.36 -12.36 -12.19
N THR A 185 -5.27 -13.63 -11.77
CA THR A 185 -6.36 -14.57 -11.92
C THR A 185 -7.54 -14.11 -11.09
N LYS A 186 -8.77 -14.21 -11.62
CA LYS A 186 -10.02 -13.87 -10.92
C LYS A 186 -10.40 -14.94 -9.87
N GLU A 187 -9.42 -15.45 -9.14
CA GLU A 187 -9.54 -16.48 -8.12
C GLU A 187 -8.72 -16.13 -6.88
N LEU A 188 -9.33 -16.26 -5.71
CA LEU A 188 -8.71 -16.02 -4.42
C LEU A 188 -8.37 -17.36 -3.77
N TRP A 189 -7.08 -17.60 -3.55
CA TRP A 189 -6.58 -18.82 -2.93
C TRP A 189 -6.53 -18.62 -1.42
N ILE A 190 -7.41 -19.28 -0.67
CA ILE A 190 -7.49 -19.14 0.78
C ILE A 190 -6.43 -20.02 1.45
N ASP A 191 -5.55 -19.38 2.21
CA ASP A 191 -4.49 -20.02 2.98
C ASP A 191 -5.02 -20.40 4.37
N ARG A 192 -5.41 -21.67 4.53
CA ARG A 192 -5.95 -22.19 5.80
C ARG A 192 -5.72 -23.68 6.05
N ARG A 193 -5.57 -24.53 5.01
CA ARG A 193 -5.30 -25.98 5.12
C ARG A 193 -4.49 -26.45 3.89
N GLU A 194 -3.82 -27.61 4.00
CA GLU A 194 -3.04 -28.28 2.94
C GLU A 194 -3.75 -28.40 1.58
N LYS A 195 -5.09 -28.43 1.58
CA LYS A 195 -5.92 -28.28 0.38
C LYS A 195 -6.50 -26.86 0.34
N SER A 196 -5.76 -25.94 -0.28
CA SER A 196 -6.19 -24.55 -0.48
C SER A 196 -7.55 -24.51 -1.16
N LYS A 197 -8.53 -23.86 -0.52
CA LYS A 197 -9.84 -23.63 -1.15
C LYS A 197 -9.73 -22.39 -2.03
N SER A 198 -10.11 -22.49 -3.29
CA SER A 198 -10.27 -21.32 -4.15
C SER A 198 -11.66 -20.71 -3.95
N LEU A 199 -11.72 -19.39 -4.00
CA LEU A 199 -12.94 -18.60 -4.00
C LEU A 199 -12.98 -17.82 -5.32
N ALA A 200 -13.99 -18.10 -6.14
CA ALA A 200 -14.16 -17.43 -7.43
C ALA A 200 -14.53 -15.96 -7.24
N TRP A 201 -14.05 -15.09 -8.13
CA TRP A 201 -14.43 -13.68 -8.15
C TRP A 201 -15.95 -13.47 -8.32
N SER A 202 -16.60 -14.31 -9.12
CA SER A 202 -18.06 -14.30 -9.30
C SER A 202 -18.81 -14.48 -7.97
N SER A 203 -18.32 -15.34 -7.08
CA SER A 203 -18.87 -15.53 -5.73
C SER A 203 -18.77 -14.27 -4.88
N VAL A 204 -17.66 -13.53 -5.00
CA VAL A 204 -17.46 -12.25 -4.29
C VAL A 204 -18.43 -11.19 -4.81
N LEU A 205 -18.60 -11.09 -6.13
CA LEU A 205 -19.55 -10.16 -6.75
C LEU A 205 -21.00 -10.48 -6.38
N LEU A 206 -21.37 -11.76 -6.37
CA LEU A 206 -22.71 -12.19 -5.98
C LEU A 206 -23.01 -11.81 -4.52
N ALA A 207 -22.06 -12.04 -3.62
CA ALA A 207 -22.19 -11.62 -2.22
C ALA A 207 -22.30 -10.10 -2.08
N LEU A 208 -21.57 -9.33 -2.89
CA LEU A 208 -21.61 -7.86 -2.89
C LEU A 208 -23.01 -7.36 -3.27
N LYS A 209 -23.64 -7.95 -4.30
CA LYS A 209 -25.01 -7.62 -4.72
C LYS A 209 -26.07 -7.96 -3.66
N ASN A 210 -25.78 -8.94 -2.81
CA ASN A 210 -26.71 -9.40 -1.76
C ASN A 210 -26.61 -8.61 -0.45
N ILE A 211 -25.80 -7.54 -0.37
CA ILE A 211 -25.76 -6.67 0.81
C ILE A 211 -27.06 -5.84 0.86
N LYS A 212 -27.99 -6.24 1.73
CA LYS A 212 -29.32 -5.60 1.88
C LYS A 212 -29.40 -4.58 3.04
N GLY A 213 -28.35 -4.44 3.86
CA GLY A 213 -28.32 -3.55 5.02
C GLY A 213 -26.91 -3.35 5.57
N GLU A 214 -26.77 -2.44 6.54
CA GLU A 214 -25.47 -2.11 7.15
C GLU A 214 -24.98 -3.24 8.08
N VAL A 215 -25.87 -3.84 8.88
CA VAL A 215 -25.54 -4.98 9.76
C VAL A 215 -25.99 -6.28 9.11
N VAL A 216 -25.07 -7.23 8.97
CA VAL A 216 -25.36 -8.56 8.41
C VAL A 216 -25.15 -9.61 9.50
N ASP A 217 -26.23 -10.22 9.99
CA ASP A 217 -26.16 -11.08 11.19
C ASP A 217 -25.36 -12.36 10.99
N ARG A 218 -25.43 -12.97 9.80
CA ARG A 218 -24.80 -14.26 9.51
C ARG A 218 -24.28 -14.32 8.07
N PRO A 219 -23.22 -15.11 7.79
CA PRO A 219 -22.68 -15.26 6.43
C PRO A 219 -23.72 -15.65 5.38
N LYS A 220 -24.66 -16.54 5.71
CA LYS A 220 -25.73 -16.98 4.79
C LYS A 220 -26.66 -15.85 4.34
N ALA A 221 -26.69 -14.71 5.03
CA ALA A 221 -27.46 -13.53 4.59
C ALA A 221 -26.84 -12.86 3.35
N LEU A 222 -25.56 -13.13 3.03
CA LEU A 222 -24.92 -12.71 1.79
C LEU A 222 -25.23 -13.66 0.60
N GLY A 223 -26.05 -14.68 0.82
CA GLY A 223 -26.44 -15.68 -0.17
C GLY A 223 -25.88 -17.07 0.12
N ASP A 224 -26.41 -18.05 -0.60
CA ASP A 224 -25.94 -19.44 -0.54
C ASP A 224 -24.72 -19.62 -1.45
N ILE A 225 -23.56 -19.23 -0.91
CA ILE A 225 -22.31 -19.15 -1.66
C ILE A 225 -21.28 -20.07 -1.01
N ARG A 226 -20.64 -20.91 -1.81
CA ARG A 226 -19.50 -21.71 -1.35
C ARG A 226 -18.38 -20.80 -0.86
N GLY A 227 -18.02 -20.93 0.42
CA GLY A 227 -16.99 -20.10 1.03
C GLY A 227 -17.47 -18.72 1.50
N VAL A 228 -18.78 -18.50 1.62
CA VAL A 228 -19.37 -17.23 2.08
C VAL A 228 -18.84 -16.74 3.42
N THR A 229 -18.38 -17.65 4.29
CA THR A 229 -17.76 -17.31 5.58
C THR A 229 -16.45 -16.53 5.44
N TYR A 230 -15.70 -16.74 4.36
CA TYR A 230 -14.50 -15.97 4.03
C TYR A 230 -14.88 -14.59 3.47
N ILE A 231 -15.85 -14.55 2.55
CA ILE A 231 -16.36 -13.29 1.99
C ILE A 231 -16.89 -12.38 3.10
N TYR A 232 -17.66 -12.93 4.03
CA TYR A 232 -18.18 -12.22 5.19
C TYR A 232 -17.04 -11.57 6.02
N GLY A 233 -15.97 -12.33 6.26
CA GLY A 233 -14.74 -11.82 6.90
C GLY A 233 -14.08 -10.68 6.15
N MET A 234 -13.97 -10.82 4.83
CA MET A 234 -13.41 -9.78 3.95
C MET A 234 -14.27 -8.52 3.97
N PHE A 235 -15.58 -8.62 3.79
CA PHE A 235 -16.50 -7.48 3.73
C PHE A 235 -16.55 -6.70 5.04
N TYR A 236 -16.52 -7.39 6.18
CA TYR A 236 -16.41 -6.72 7.47
C TYR A 236 -15.11 -5.91 7.58
N ARG A 237 -13.99 -6.50 7.13
CA ARG A 237 -12.67 -5.85 7.16
C ARG A 237 -12.55 -4.69 6.17
N PHE A 238 -13.16 -4.82 4.99
CA PHE A 238 -13.29 -3.74 4.01
C PHE A 238 -14.21 -2.62 4.52
N GLY A 239 -15.07 -2.92 5.50
CA GLY A 239 -16.07 -2.00 6.02
C GLY A 239 -17.20 -1.77 5.05
N LEU A 240 -17.63 -2.84 4.38
CA LEU A 240 -18.85 -2.89 3.58
C LEU A 240 -20.06 -3.29 4.41
N ILE A 241 -19.82 -4.09 5.45
CA ILE A 241 -20.82 -4.56 6.41
C ILE A 241 -20.31 -4.29 7.82
N ASP A 242 -21.23 -4.09 8.75
CA ASP A 242 -21.05 -4.31 10.17
C ASP A 242 -21.60 -5.68 10.56
N VAL A 243 -21.16 -6.18 11.71
CA VAL A 243 -21.54 -7.52 12.21
C VAL A 243 -22.09 -7.39 13.62
N PRO A 244 -22.83 -8.36 14.16
CA PRO A 244 -23.31 -8.30 15.55
C PRO A 244 -22.16 -8.19 16.55
N ASP A 245 -22.36 -7.52 17.69
CA ASP A 245 -21.29 -7.28 18.67
C ASP A 245 -20.65 -8.58 19.21
N LYS A 246 -21.46 -9.64 19.42
CA LYS A 246 -21.00 -10.99 19.78
C LYS A 246 -20.04 -11.60 18.75
N VAL A 247 -20.14 -11.18 17.49
CA VAL A 247 -19.30 -11.63 16.38
C VAL A 247 -18.06 -10.73 16.24
N LYS A 248 -18.18 -9.43 16.56
CA LYS A 248 -17.04 -8.49 16.57
C LYS A 248 -15.92 -8.95 17.50
N GLU A 249 -16.27 -9.51 18.66
CA GLU A 249 -15.30 -10.07 19.62
C GLU A 249 -14.47 -11.19 18.98
N LYS A 250 -15.13 -12.12 18.29
CA LYS A 250 -14.48 -13.25 17.62
C LYS A 250 -13.64 -12.81 16.43
N MET A 251 -14.18 -11.92 15.60
CA MET A 251 -13.53 -11.41 14.38
C MET A 251 -12.47 -10.33 14.66
N GLY A 252 -12.38 -9.87 15.91
CA GLY A 252 -11.53 -8.75 16.30
C GLY A 252 -12.07 -7.43 15.76
N ARG A 253 -12.15 -6.43 16.63
CA ARG A 253 -12.49 -5.06 16.22
C ARG A 253 -11.33 -4.49 15.39
N PRO A 254 -11.57 -3.94 14.19
CA PRO A 254 -10.59 -3.07 13.56
C PRO A 254 -10.27 -1.93 14.54
N LYS A 255 -9.02 -1.86 15.03
CA LYS A 255 -8.56 -0.73 15.86
C LYS A 255 -8.78 0.56 15.04
N ASP A 256 -9.40 1.55 15.66
CA ASP A 256 -9.76 2.86 15.11
C ASP A 256 -11.04 2.96 14.25
N ARG A 257 -12.16 2.40 14.73
CA ARG A 257 -13.48 2.97 14.40
C ARG A 257 -13.97 3.83 15.57
N LYS A 258 -13.51 5.08 15.66
CA LYS A 258 -14.30 6.13 16.31
C LYS A 258 -15.57 6.27 15.46
N LYS A 259 -16.74 6.08 16.09
CA LYS A 259 -18.04 6.42 15.51
C LYS A 259 -18.09 7.91 15.21
#